data_AF-G5LP02-F1
#
_entry.id   AF-G5LP02-F1
#
_cell.length_a   1.000
_cell.length_b   1.000
_cell.length_c   1.000
_cell.angle_alpha   90.00
_cell.angle_beta   90.00
_cell.angle_gamma   90.00
#
_symmetry.space_group_name_H-M   'P 1'
#
loop_
_entity.id
_entity.type
_entity.pdbx_description
1 polymer ?
#
loop_
_entity_poly.entity_id
_entity_poly.type
_entity_poly.pdbx_seq_one_letter_code
_entity_poly.pdbx_strand_id
1 'polypeptide(L)'
;MVDPVTRIEGHMRCEVNIDSNNVITNAVSTGTMWRGLEVILKGRDPRDAWAFVERICGVCTGTHALTSIRAVENALGIASLKWYGSR
;
A
#
# COMPACT_ATOMS: atom_id res chain seq x y z
N MET A 1 20.25 8.98 12.68
CA MET A 1 18.82 8.60 12.69
C MET A 1 18.01 9.70 12.06
N VAL A 2 17.04 9.36 11.20
CA VAL A 2 16.09 10.29 10.58
C VAL A 2 14.67 9.83 10.93
N ASP A 3 14.02 10.57 11.83
CA ASP A 3 12.65 10.35 12.28
C ASP A 3 12.08 11.71 12.75
N PRO A 4 11.10 12.29 12.04
CA PRO A 4 10.38 11.72 10.91
C PRO A 4 11.16 11.82 9.59
N VAL A 5 11.01 10.82 8.72
CA VAL A 5 11.29 11.00 7.29
C VAL A 5 10.17 11.87 6.70
N THR A 6 10.50 13.05 6.20
CA THR A 6 9.52 14.03 5.69
C THR A 6 9.41 14.02 4.16
N ARG A 7 8.36 14.66 3.62
CA ARG A 7 8.02 14.69 2.17
C ARG A 7 7.75 13.31 1.57
N ILE A 8 7.19 12.41 2.37
CA ILE A 8 6.66 11.12 1.96
C ILE A 8 5.20 11.01 2.38
N GLU A 9 4.50 9.98 1.89
CA GLU A 9 3.23 9.55 2.47
C GLU A 9 3.51 8.68 3.71
N GLY A 10 2.67 8.78 4.74
CA GLY A 10 2.72 7.92 5.91
C GLY A 10 3.81 8.28 6.92
N HIS A 11 4.24 7.25 7.67
CA HIS A 11 5.19 7.38 8.79
C HIS A 11 6.35 6.39 8.64
N MET A 12 7.57 6.92 8.64
CA MET A 12 8.78 6.12 8.48
C MET A 12 9.91 6.67 9.35
N ARG A 13 10.70 5.73 9.88
CA ARG A 13 11.97 5.96 10.57
C ARG A 13 13.09 5.26 9.81
N CYS A 14 14.21 5.95 9.61
CA CYS A 14 15.41 5.41 8.98
C CYS A 14 16.63 5.56 9.90
N GLU A 15 17.34 4.46 10.11
CA GLU A 15 18.58 4.43 10.90
C GLU A 15 19.72 3.91 10.05
N VAL A 16 20.91 4.51 10.21
CA VAL A 16 22.11 4.12 9.48
C VAL A 16 23.30 4.08 10.42
N ASN A 17 24.18 3.09 10.23
CA ASN A 17 25.51 3.07 10.81
C ASN A 17 26.50 3.52 9.73
N ILE A 18 27.48 4.34 10.12
CA ILE A 18 28.45 4.94 9.21
C ILE A 18 29.85 4.55 9.67
N ASP A 19 30.76 4.26 8.73
CA ASP A 19 32.17 4.01 9.01
C ASP A 19 33.00 5.30 9.15
N SER A 20 34.32 5.15 9.33
CA SER A 20 35.26 6.28 9.45
C SER A 20 35.41 7.11 8.16
N ASN A 21 35.01 6.58 7.01
CA ASN A 21 35.06 7.25 5.71
C ASN A 21 33.72 7.91 5.35
N ASN A 22 32.81 8.04 6.32
CA ASN A 22 31.45 8.54 6.12
C ASN A 22 30.59 7.70 5.16
N VAL A 23 30.87 6.39 5.03
CA VAL A 23 30.10 5.45 4.20
C VAL A 23 29.11 4.67 5.06
N ILE A 24 27.87 4.54 4.58
CA ILE A 24 26.83 3.74 5.25
C ILE A 24 27.21 2.26 5.19
N THR A 25 27.31 1.61 6.35
CA THR A 25 27.62 0.17 6.47
C THR A 25 26.41 -0.68 6.83
N ASN A 26 25.37 -0.06 7.40
CA ASN A 26 24.10 -0.70 7.73
C ASN A 26 22.97 0.32 7.60
N ALA A 27 21.79 -0.14 7.18
CA ALA A 27 20.58 0.68 7.08
C ALA A 27 19.36 -0.11 7.56
N VAL A 28 18.55 0.51 8.41
CA VAL A 28 17.31 -0.05 8.94
C VAL A 28 16.13 0.82 8.49
N SER A 29 15.17 0.19 7.84
CA SER A 29 13.92 0.80 7.35
C SER A 29 12.75 0.36 8.21
N THR A 30 12.13 1.29 8.94
CA THR A 30 11.04 1.00 9.87
C THR A 30 9.80 1.78 9.48
N GLY A 31 8.74 1.07 9.09
CA GLY A 31 7.40 1.64 8.97
C GLY A 31 6.78 1.81 10.36
N THR A 32 6.39 3.03 10.72
CA THR A 32 5.96 3.36 12.10
C THR A 32 4.44 3.52 12.22
N MET A 33 3.67 2.95 11.28
CA MET A 33 2.20 2.97 11.30
C MET A 33 1.57 1.64 10.88
N TRP A 34 0.38 1.35 11.40
CA TRP A 34 -0.46 0.23 10.97
C TRP A 34 -1.94 0.55 11.19
N ARG A 35 -2.80 0.11 10.27
CA ARG A 35 -4.27 0.28 10.36
C ARG A 35 -5.06 -1.03 10.22
N GLY A 36 -4.47 -2.09 9.66
CA GLY A 36 -5.10 -3.41 9.64
C GLY A 36 -6.29 -3.59 8.69
N LEU A 37 -6.29 -2.96 7.50
CA LEU A 37 -7.40 -3.09 6.54
C LEU A 37 -7.68 -4.53 6.11
N GLU A 38 -6.65 -5.39 6.06
CA GLU A 38 -6.78 -6.82 5.78
C GLU A 38 -7.63 -7.54 6.82
N VAL A 39 -7.54 -7.13 8.10
CA VAL A 39 -8.36 -7.68 9.18
C VAL A 39 -9.77 -7.11 9.11
N ILE A 40 -9.91 -5.80 8.84
CA ILE A 40 -11.20 -5.10 8.75
C ILE A 40 -12.08 -5.65 7.62
N LEU A 41 -11.48 -6.13 6.53
CA LEU A 41 -12.19 -6.71 5.39
C LEU A 41 -12.78 -8.09 5.66
N LYS A 42 -12.34 -8.80 6.71
CA LYS A 42 -12.89 -10.12 7.02
C LYS A 42 -14.40 -10.04 7.28
N GLY A 43 -15.16 -10.86 6.58
CA GLY A 43 -16.63 -10.90 6.70
C GLY A 43 -17.37 -9.75 6.02
N ARG A 44 -16.68 -8.87 5.28
CA ARG A 44 -17.32 -7.84 4.45
C ARG A 44 -17.80 -8.43 3.13
N ASP A 45 -18.83 -7.81 2.56
CA ASP A 45 -19.27 -8.14 1.21
C ASP A 45 -18.16 -7.77 0.21
N PRO A 46 -17.75 -8.69 -0.70
CA PRO A 46 -16.72 -8.40 -1.69
C PRO A 46 -17.02 -7.18 -2.57
N ARG A 47 -18.30 -6.84 -2.77
CA ARG A 47 -18.72 -5.67 -3.56
C ARG A 47 -18.40 -4.35 -2.88
N ASP A 48 -18.28 -4.34 -1.56
CA ASP A 48 -17.93 -3.15 -0.78
C ASP A 48 -16.41 -3.00 -0.58
N ALA A 49 -15.63 -4.06 -0.84
CA ALA A 49 -14.21 -4.11 -0.52
C ALA A 49 -13.40 -2.93 -1.11
N TRP A 50 -13.72 -2.53 -2.35
CA TRP A 50 -13.03 -1.43 -3.04
C TRP A 50 -13.15 -0.11 -2.28
N ALA A 51 -14.31 0.16 -1.66
CA ALA A 51 -14.54 1.39 -0.92
C ALA A 51 -13.70 1.43 0.36
N PHE A 52 -13.43 0.28 1.00
CA PHE A 52 -12.55 0.20 2.16
C PHE A 52 -11.08 0.33 1.77
N VAL A 53 -10.62 -0.46 0.78
CA VAL A 53 -9.20 -0.48 0.42
C VAL A 53 -8.73 0.79 -0.29
N GLU A 54 -9.64 1.53 -0.91
CA GLU A 54 -9.33 2.86 -1.46
C GLU A 54 -8.74 3.79 -0.40
N ARG A 55 -9.11 3.60 0.87
CA ARG A 55 -8.62 4.40 1.99
C ARG A 55 -7.31 3.86 2.55
N ILE A 56 -6.67 2.87 1.92
CA ILE A 56 -5.29 2.50 2.23
C ILE A 56 -4.35 3.67 1.93
N CYS A 57 -4.57 4.45 0.88
CA CYS A 57 -3.62 5.47 0.47
C CYS A 57 -4.32 6.58 -0.29
N GLY A 58 -4.28 7.81 0.25
CA GLY A 58 -4.87 8.99 -0.41
C GLY A 58 -3.99 9.59 -1.50
N VAL A 59 -2.69 9.28 -1.53
CA VAL A 59 -1.74 9.78 -2.55
C VAL A 59 -1.86 8.93 -3.82
N CYS A 60 -1.82 7.62 -3.67
CA CYS A 60 -2.01 6.64 -4.74
C CYS A 60 -3.49 6.29 -4.95
N THR A 61 -4.33 7.33 -4.91
CA THR A 61 -5.79 7.23 -5.01
C THR A 61 -6.25 6.51 -6.28
N GLY A 62 -7.30 5.73 -6.18
CA GLY A 62 -7.93 4.93 -7.23
C GLY A 62 -7.30 3.56 -7.47
N THR A 63 -5.98 3.40 -7.25
CA THR A 63 -5.29 2.15 -7.61
C THR A 63 -5.73 0.97 -6.74
N HIS A 64 -6.01 1.21 -5.47
CA HIS A 64 -6.48 0.18 -4.55
C HIS A 64 -7.93 -0.23 -4.85
N ALA A 65 -8.83 0.73 -5.14
CA ALA A 65 -10.17 0.40 -5.61
C ALA A 65 -10.15 -0.40 -6.91
N LEU A 66 -9.38 0.03 -7.91
CA LEU A 66 -9.27 -0.65 -9.20
C LEU A 66 -8.76 -2.09 -9.03
N THR A 67 -7.72 -2.27 -8.21
CA THR A 67 -7.18 -3.61 -7.92
C THR A 67 -8.18 -4.49 -7.18
N SER A 68 -8.93 -3.92 -6.23
CA SER A 68 -9.99 -4.66 -5.52
C SER A 68 -11.10 -5.13 -6.44
N ILE A 69 -11.56 -4.27 -7.35
CA ILE A 69 -12.61 -4.62 -8.31
C ILE A 69 -12.11 -5.75 -9.20
N ARG A 70 -10.90 -5.64 -9.76
CA ARG A 70 -10.27 -6.69 -10.57
C ARG A 70 -10.13 -8.02 -9.81
N ALA A 71 -9.73 -7.97 -8.55
CA ALA A 71 -9.59 -9.17 -7.72
C ALA A 71 -10.94 -9.87 -7.49
N VAL A 72 -12.00 -9.11 -7.21
CA VAL A 72 -13.36 -9.64 -7.01
C VAL A 72 -13.96 -10.16 -8.32
N GLU A 73 -13.81 -9.42 -9.42
CA GLU A 73 -14.24 -9.85 -10.76
C GLU A 73 -13.55 -11.16 -11.16
N ASN A 74 -12.24 -11.26 -10.94
CA ASN A 74 -11.49 -12.47 -11.23
C ASN A 74 -11.95 -13.66 -10.36
N ALA A 75 -12.18 -13.45 -9.07
CA ALA A 75 -12.65 -14.49 -8.16
C ALA A 75 -14.08 -15.00 -8.51
N LEU A 76 -14.94 -14.13 -9.05
CA LEU A 76 -16.32 -14.46 -9.44
C LEU A 76 -16.46 -14.85 -10.93
N GLY A 77 -15.39 -14.81 -11.72
CA GLY A 77 -15.43 -15.09 -13.15
C GLY A 77 -16.18 -14.04 -13.98
N ILE A 78 -16.27 -12.81 -13.49
CA ILE A 78 -16.94 -11.71 -14.18
C ILE A 78 -16.01 -11.14 -15.25
N ALA A 79 -16.44 -11.15 -16.51
CA ALA A 79 -15.72 -10.50 -17.60
C ALA A 79 -16.08 -9.01 -17.64
N SER A 80 -15.23 -8.16 -17.05
CA SER A 80 -15.29 -6.72 -17.32
C SER A 80 -14.84 -6.44 -18.76
N LEU A 81 -15.52 -5.50 -19.43
CA LEU A 81 -15.17 -5.06 -20.79
C LEU A 81 -13.68 -4.74 -20.87
N LYS A 82 -13.00 -5.27 -21.89
CA LYS A 82 -11.56 -5.08 -22.13
C LYS A 82 -11.19 -3.61 -22.00
N TRP A 83 -10.50 -3.26 -20.91
CA TRP A 83 -9.94 -1.94 -20.71
C TRP A 83 -8.78 -1.70 -21.67
N TYR A 84 -8.69 -0.50 -22.22
CA TYR A 84 -7.65 -0.05 -23.15
C TYR A 84 -6.26 -0.14 -22.48
N GLY A 85 -5.62 -1.32 -22.56
CA GLY A 85 -4.35 -1.61 -21.89
C GLY A 85 -4.13 -3.08 -21.50
N SER A 86 -5.15 -3.94 -21.53
CA SER A 86 -4.92 -5.40 -21.50
C SER A 86 -4.40 -5.85 -22.86
N ARG A 87 -3.09 -6.08 -22.97
CA ARG A 87 -2.56 -6.95 -24.03
C ARG A 87 -3.16 -8.34 -23.90
#